data_AF-A0A8E6B6B4-F1
#
_entry.id   AF-A0A8E6B6B4-F1
#
_cell.length_a   1.000
_cell.length_b   1.000
_cell.length_c   1.000
_cell.angle_alpha   90.00
_cell.angle_beta   90.00
_cell.angle_gamma   90.00
#
_symmetry.space_group_name_H-M   'P 1'
#
loop_
_entity.id
_entity.type
_entity.pdbx_description
1 polymer ?
#
loop_
_entity_poly.entity_id
_entity_poly.type
_entity_poly.pdbx_seq_one_letter_code
_entity_poly.pdbx_strand_id
1 'polypeptide(L)'
;MKSLFRKRIFRLGLLLALPFLLFFAFLIGYRWHISEQSNAALREITQKLDQTDPGWRWEDLYERRPKMPEEKNSSVLIDKILSRFPTLKFNPTSPENPKYERSWALPDHMPWEEADWAGEFVGQNAAAIQMARQLVNFPDGQLNINYAPGIIGTILNKQQNYLQIGPLLRWDARVEMQLGHLDVAIEDIRALINFGRTFNREEGLIFLGFRRYQQLQAAELVEELLALSEPQGPTFAILQEELLRESQEDLYLPALRFERAMSFEAMNYFAKEVREGRMMQIFAQYGIRLPPVDLRVYLIPYRYGAFAKGDQAAYLREITDFIEECKKPEYELTEVQKSYNLRHAIINRWPDYEMRSLMGNVCLFKKVEFLVADLKAKALLRCAATAIAAERFRQDHKRWPEKLDQLVPQYLKSVPRDPFIDAPLKLRRVEDGIVLYSVGENGQDDQGDVVKPLNSTVEPADLGVKIWNSDRRGRANKD
;
A
#
# COMPACT_ATOMS: atom_id res chain seq x y z
N MET A 1 -15.78 17.00 77.76
CA MET A 1 -16.37 16.08 76.75
C MET A 1 -16.11 16.49 75.29
N LYS A 2 -16.41 17.74 74.87
CA LYS A 2 -16.23 18.20 73.46
C LYS A 2 -14.80 18.09 72.90
N SER A 3 -13.76 18.29 73.73
CA SER A 3 -12.34 18.18 73.32
C SER A 3 -11.89 16.75 72.97
N LEU A 4 -12.33 15.75 73.75
CA LEU A 4 -11.99 14.34 73.53
C LEU A 4 -12.68 13.77 72.28
N PHE A 5 -13.92 14.19 72.01
CA PHE A 5 -14.67 13.81 70.82
C PHE A 5 -14.02 14.37 69.53
N ARG A 6 -13.58 15.64 69.55
CA ARG A 6 -12.86 16.28 68.44
C ARG A 6 -11.51 15.61 68.15
N LYS A 7 -10.77 15.20 69.19
CA LYS A 7 -9.54 14.40 69.05
C LYS A 7 -9.78 13.01 68.47
N ARG A 8 -10.89 12.36 68.81
CA ARG A 8 -11.28 11.05 68.23
C ARG A 8 -11.65 11.17 66.75
N ILE A 9 -12.46 12.17 66.38
CA ILE A 9 -12.81 12.43 64.97
C ILE A 9 -11.56 12.76 64.14
N PHE A 10 -10.65 13.58 64.68
CA PHE A 10 -9.39 13.90 64.01
C PHE A 10 -8.51 12.66 63.81
N ARG A 11 -8.37 11.80 64.83
CA ARG A 11 -7.64 10.52 64.72
C ARG A 11 -8.29 9.55 63.73
N LEU A 12 -9.62 9.49 63.68
CA LEU A 12 -10.36 8.67 62.71
C LEU A 12 -10.18 9.19 61.28
N GLY A 13 -10.23 10.51 61.08
CA GLY A 13 -9.94 11.15 59.80
C GLY A 13 -8.51 10.91 59.32
N LEU A 14 -7.53 10.93 60.24
CA LEU A 14 -6.13 10.64 59.93
C LEU A 14 -5.92 9.16 59.56
N LEU A 15 -6.58 8.24 60.28
CA LEU A 15 -6.58 6.81 59.98
C LEU A 15 -7.24 6.49 58.64
N LEU A 16 -8.29 7.22 58.27
CA LEU A 16 -8.95 7.08 56.95
C LEU A 16 -8.15 7.74 55.82
N ALA A 17 -7.38 8.81 56.09
CA ALA A 17 -6.56 9.50 55.08
C ALA A 17 -5.24 8.79 54.76
N LEU A 18 -4.66 8.05 55.72
CA LEU A 18 -3.36 7.39 55.56
C LEU A 18 -3.33 6.36 54.41
N PRO A 19 -4.32 5.47 54.21
CA PRO A 19 -4.35 4.57 53.05
C PRO A 19 -4.39 5.31 51.72
N PHE A 20 -5.14 6.43 51.63
CA PHE A 20 -5.16 7.26 50.42
C PHE A 20 -3.80 7.91 50.17
N LEU A 21 -3.15 8.47 51.20
CA LEU A 21 -1.82 9.05 51.06
C LEU A 21 -0.77 8.02 50.63
N LEU A 22 -0.79 6.81 51.20
CA LEU A 22 0.08 5.71 50.80
C LEU A 22 -0.21 5.24 49.37
N PHE A 23 -1.48 5.16 48.98
CA PHE A 23 -1.88 4.84 47.62
C PHE A 23 -1.40 5.89 46.61
N PHE A 24 -1.58 7.19 46.90
CA PHE A 24 -1.07 8.27 46.05
C PHE A 24 0.45 8.30 45.98
N ALA A 25 1.15 8.08 47.10
CA ALA A 25 2.61 7.97 47.12
C ALA A 25 3.11 6.77 46.29
N PHE A 26 2.44 5.62 46.39
CA PHE A 26 2.71 4.46 45.54
C PHE A 26 2.47 4.77 44.06
N LEU A 27 1.35 5.40 43.71
CA LEU A 27 1.06 5.80 42.33
C LEU A 27 2.12 6.76 41.77
N ILE A 28 2.56 7.74 42.55
CA ILE A 28 3.62 8.68 42.14
C ILE A 28 4.94 7.94 41.95
N GLY A 29 5.34 7.08 42.90
CA GLY A 29 6.55 6.28 42.83
C GLY A 29 6.55 5.30 41.65
N TYR A 30 5.45 4.60 41.44
CA TYR A 30 5.24 3.70 40.30
C TYR A 30 5.33 4.46 38.97
N ARG A 31 4.66 5.61 38.84
CA ARG A 31 4.75 6.46 37.64
C ARG A 31 6.16 6.97 37.39
N TRP A 32 6.88 7.37 38.43
CA TRP A 32 8.26 7.80 38.31
C TRP A 32 9.17 6.66 37.83
N HIS A 33 9.01 5.47 38.41
CA HIS A 33 9.75 4.27 38.00
C HIS A 33 9.49 3.90 36.53
N ILE A 34 8.22 3.86 36.11
CA ILE A 34 7.83 3.60 34.71
C ILE A 34 8.37 4.66 33.77
N SER A 35 8.31 5.94 34.17
CA SER A 35 8.84 7.05 33.38
C SER A 35 10.35 6.91 33.18
N GLU A 36 11.10 6.56 34.22
CA GLU A 36 12.56 6.39 34.12
C GLU A 36 12.93 5.18 33.25
N GLN A 37 12.26 4.04 33.42
CA GLN A 37 12.44 2.90 32.53
C GLN A 37 12.09 3.23 31.08
N SER A 38 11.00 3.96 30.84
CA SER A 38 10.57 4.40 29.51
C SER A 38 11.57 5.38 28.89
N ASN A 39 12.13 6.30 29.68
CA ASN A 39 13.20 7.22 29.26
C ASN A 39 14.46 6.45 28.86
N ALA A 40 14.89 5.50 29.69
CA ALA A 40 16.05 4.67 29.41
C ALA A 40 15.86 3.84 28.14
N ALA A 41 14.73 3.14 28.02
CA ALA A 41 14.41 2.33 26.85
C ALA A 41 14.36 3.15 25.55
N LEU A 42 13.75 4.34 25.59
CA LEU A 42 13.71 5.22 24.42
C LEU A 42 15.11 5.71 24.04
N ARG A 43 15.91 6.16 25.01
CA ARG A 43 17.30 6.61 24.76
C ARG A 43 18.13 5.50 24.13
N GLU A 44 18.03 4.28 24.67
CA GLU A 44 18.75 3.10 24.17
C GLU A 44 18.44 2.82 22.70
N ILE A 45 17.15 2.68 22.34
CA ILE A 45 16.78 2.37 20.96
C ILE A 45 17.11 3.52 20.00
N THR A 46 16.96 4.79 20.42
CA THR A 46 17.33 5.92 19.56
C THR A 46 18.84 5.98 19.33
N GLN A 47 19.66 5.73 20.36
CA GLN A 47 21.12 5.70 20.22
C GLN A 47 21.56 4.54 19.33
N LYS A 48 20.94 3.36 19.48
CA LYS A 48 21.19 2.23 18.59
C LYS A 48 20.86 2.59 17.14
N LEU A 49 19.69 3.18 16.89
CA LEU A 49 19.30 3.62 15.54
C LEU A 49 20.21 4.70 14.97
N ASP A 50 20.69 5.63 15.80
CA ASP A 50 21.65 6.65 15.37
C ASP A 50 22.98 6.04 14.89
N GLN A 51 23.35 4.86 15.41
CA GLN A 51 24.54 4.11 14.99
C GLN A 51 24.27 3.20 13.80
N THR A 52 23.14 2.47 13.80
CA THR A 52 22.85 1.43 12.80
C THR A 52 22.14 1.96 11.55
N ASP A 53 21.45 3.09 11.65
CA ASP A 53 20.70 3.69 10.55
C ASP A 53 20.75 5.24 10.61
N PRO A 54 21.92 5.85 10.33
CA PRO A 54 22.12 7.29 10.47
C PRO A 54 21.19 8.10 9.54
N GLY A 55 20.49 9.07 10.13
CA GLY A 55 19.50 9.90 9.42
C GLY A 55 18.13 9.24 9.27
N TRP A 56 17.77 8.34 10.19
CA TRP A 56 16.45 7.68 10.22
C TRP A 56 15.30 8.60 10.68
N ARG A 57 15.59 9.80 11.18
CA ARG A 57 14.54 10.73 11.66
C ARG A 57 13.83 11.40 10.50
N TRP A 58 12.61 11.88 10.78
CA TRP A 58 11.75 12.53 9.80
C TRP A 58 12.47 13.66 9.04
N GLU A 59 13.08 14.60 9.76
CA GLU A 59 13.76 15.76 9.17
C GLU A 59 14.89 15.33 8.23
N ASP A 60 15.74 14.40 8.68
CA ASP A 60 16.83 13.85 7.87
C ASP A 60 16.33 13.18 6.59
N LEU A 61 15.30 12.32 6.70
CA LEU A 61 14.74 11.63 5.54
C LEU A 61 14.08 12.62 4.58
N TYR A 62 13.32 13.58 5.10
CA TYR A 62 12.59 14.56 4.31
C TYR A 62 13.53 15.49 3.54
N GLU A 63 14.57 16.02 4.20
CA GLU A 63 15.52 16.96 3.60
C GLU A 63 16.46 16.31 2.57
N ARG A 64 16.80 15.03 2.77
CA ARG A 64 17.67 14.29 1.84
C ARG A 64 16.99 13.90 0.52
N ARG A 65 15.68 14.08 0.41
CA ARG A 65 14.94 13.69 -0.80
C ARG A 65 15.42 14.51 -2.00
N PRO A 66 15.83 13.86 -3.12
CA PRO A 66 16.32 14.60 -4.26
C PRO A 66 15.17 15.42 -4.85
N LYS A 67 15.41 16.72 -5.03
CA LYS A 67 14.46 17.63 -5.68
C LYS A 67 14.39 17.32 -7.16
N MET A 68 13.17 17.23 -7.68
CA MET A 68 12.93 17.00 -9.10
C MET A 68 12.71 18.32 -9.85
N PRO A 69 13.38 18.55 -11.00
CA PRO A 69 13.06 19.69 -11.87
C PRO A 69 11.60 19.64 -12.34
N GLU A 70 10.94 20.80 -12.40
CA GLU A 70 9.51 20.87 -12.75
C GLU A 70 9.21 20.29 -14.13
N GLU A 71 10.13 20.46 -15.10
CA GLU A 71 9.96 20.00 -16.48
C GLU A 71 9.98 18.48 -16.61
N LYS A 72 10.55 17.79 -15.62
CA LYS A 72 10.62 16.32 -15.58
C LYS A 72 9.61 15.70 -14.62
N ASN A 73 8.94 16.50 -13.80
CA ASN A 73 8.09 16.02 -12.73
C ASN A 73 6.66 15.75 -13.23
N SER A 74 6.24 14.48 -13.23
CA SER A 74 4.88 14.10 -13.63
C SER A 74 3.77 14.80 -12.83
N SER A 75 4.01 15.18 -11.57
CA SER A 75 3.01 15.86 -10.74
C SER A 75 2.59 17.22 -11.32
N VAL A 76 3.49 17.90 -12.02
CA VAL A 76 3.23 19.21 -12.65
C VAL A 76 2.24 19.05 -13.81
N LEU A 77 2.40 17.98 -14.61
CA LEU A 77 1.45 17.65 -15.66
C LEU A 77 0.08 17.28 -15.06
N ILE A 78 0.05 16.48 -14.00
CA ILE A 78 -1.20 16.08 -13.33
C ILE A 78 -1.92 17.30 -12.75
N ASP A 79 -1.20 18.21 -12.11
CA ASP A 79 -1.75 19.48 -11.62
C ASP A 79 -2.39 20.30 -12.75
N LYS A 80 -1.74 20.35 -13.92
CA LYS A 80 -2.26 21.04 -15.09
C LYS A 80 -3.54 20.38 -15.63
N ILE A 81 -3.61 19.05 -15.64
CA ILE A 81 -4.80 18.30 -16.04
C ILE A 81 -5.96 18.63 -15.08
N LEU A 82 -5.77 18.46 -13.78
CA LEU A 82 -6.82 18.66 -12.78
C LEU A 82 -7.26 20.12 -12.66
N SER A 83 -6.36 21.08 -12.92
CA SER A 83 -6.73 22.50 -12.97
C SER A 83 -7.58 22.85 -14.20
N ARG A 84 -7.32 22.19 -15.33
CA ARG A 84 -8.05 22.40 -16.59
C ARG A 84 -9.40 21.66 -16.59
N PHE A 85 -9.46 20.50 -15.96
CA PHE A 85 -10.64 19.63 -15.91
C PHE A 85 -11.05 19.37 -14.45
N PRO A 86 -11.61 20.37 -13.74
CA PRO A 86 -11.98 20.23 -12.32
C PRO A 86 -13.20 19.32 -12.11
N THR A 87 -13.99 19.08 -13.16
CA THR A 87 -15.18 18.22 -13.16
C THR A 87 -14.94 16.96 -13.99
N LEU A 88 -13.77 16.31 -13.84
CA LEU A 88 -13.65 14.93 -14.29
C LEU A 88 -14.83 14.19 -13.64
N LYS A 89 -15.72 13.63 -14.47
CA LYS A 89 -16.97 12.99 -14.02
C LYS A 89 -16.67 11.64 -13.37
N PHE A 90 -15.78 11.63 -12.39
CA PHE A 90 -15.34 10.41 -11.74
C PHE A 90 -14.72 10.71 -10.38
N ASN A 91 -15.45 10.39 -9.32
CA ASN A 91 -14.88 10.27 -7.98
C ASN A 91 -14.69 8.77 -7.67
N PRO A 92 -13.46 8.21 -7.71
CA PRO A 92 -13.21 6.79 -7.43
C PRO A 92 -13.72 6.33 -6.06
N THR A 93 -13.98 7.26 -5.14
CA THR A 93 -14.45 6.99 -3.79
C THR A 93 -15.95 7.25 -3.58
N SER A 94 -16.68 7.70 -4.62
CA SER A 94 -18.12 7.96 -4.51
C SER A 94 -18.89 6.64 -4.40
N PRO A 95 -19.76 6.47 -3.39
CA PRO A 95 -20.66 5.32 -3.31
C PRO A 95 -21.71 5.31 -4.43
N GLU A 96 -21.96 6.46 -5.06
CA GLU A 96 -22.87 6.61 -6.21
C GLU A 96 -22.21 6.28 -7.53
N ASN A 97 -20.87 6.21 -7.57
CA ASN A 97 -20.21 5.60 -8.70
C ASN A 97 -20.48 4.10 -8.64
N PRO A 98 -20.97 3.48 -9.73
CA PRO A 98 -21.13 2.03 -9.76
C PRO A 98 -19.80 1.42 -9.32
N LYS A 99 -19.84 0.58 -8.28
CA LYS A 99 -18.67 -0.13 -7.73
C LYS A 99 -18.07 -1.00 -8.82
N TYR A 100 -17.25 -0.45 -9.70
CA TYR A 100 -16.50 -1.18 -10.71
C TYR A 100 -15.15 -1.60 -10.13
N GLU A 101 -15.24 -2.36 -9.04
CA GLU A 101 -14.22 -3.30 -8.54
C GLU A 101 -14.59 -4.74 -8.92
N ARG A 102 -15.53 -4.94 -9.86
CA ARG A 102 -15.82 -6.30 -10.31
C ARG A 102 -14.59 -6.84 -11.01
N SER A 103 -13.87 -7.68 -10.27
CA SER A 103 -12.93 -8.66 -10.80
C SER A 103 -13.71 -9.50 -11.80
N TRP A 104 -13.50 -9.24 -13.08
CA TRP A 104 -14.11 -10.07 -14.10
C TRP A 104 -13.22 -11.29 -14.30
N ALA A 105 -13.84 -12.45 -14.24
CA ALA A 105 -13.36 -13.60 -14.97
C ALA A 105 -13.24 -13.17 -16.43
N LEU A 106 -12.01 -13.08 -16.96
CA LEU A 106 -11.64 -12.84 -18.37
C LEU A 106 -12.81 -13.07 -19.33
N PRO A 107 -13.67 -12.07 -19.59
CA PRO A 107 -14.67 -12.24 -20.61
C PRO A 107 -13.95 -11.96 -21.93
N ASP A 108 -14.13 -12.85 -22.90
CA ASP A 108 -13.53 -12.78 -24.24
C ASP A 108 -13.94 -11.51 -25.04
N HIS A 109 -14.67 -10.58 -24.40
CA HIS A 109 -15.07 -9.23 -24.82
C HIS A 109 -15.62 -8.47 -23.59
N MET A 110 -15.61 -7.13 -23.62
CA MET A 110 -16.38 -6.32 -22.67
C MET A 110 -17.88 -6.46 -22.97
N PRO A 111 -18.77 -6.64 -21.98
CA PRO A 111 -20.21 -6.60 -22.20
C PRO A 111 -20.66 -5.30 -22.90
N TRP A 112 -21.60 -5.38 -23.84
CA TRP A 112 -22.01 -4.22 -24.67
C TRP A 112 -22.50 -3.00 -23.89
N GLU A 113 -23.20 -3.19 -22.77
CA GLU A 113 -23.62 -2.08 -21.88
C GLU A 113 -22.43 -1.35 -21.25
N GLU A 114 -21.35 -2.06 -20.95
CA GLU A 114 -20.11 -1.46 -20.46
C GLU A 114 -19.33 -0.77 -21.57
N ALA A 115 -19.39 -1.28 -22.81
CA ALA A 115 -18.76 -0.68 -23.97
C ALA A 115 -19.39 0.69 -24.33
N ASP A 116 -20.72 0.81 -24.30
CA ASP A 116 -21.41 2.07 -24.56
C ASP A 116 -21.06 3.15 -23.52
N TRP A 117 -21.09 2.77 -22.24
CA TRP A 117 -20.71 3.69 -21.15
C TRP A 117 -19.23 4.06 -21.23
N ALA A 118 -18.33 3.09 -21.50
CA ALA A 118 -16.91 3.35 -21.62
C ALA A 118 -16.61 4.29 -22.80
N GLY A 119 -17.28 4.10 -23.94
CA GLY A 119 -17.21 5.00 -25.09
C GLY A 119 -17.70 6.41 -24.77
N GLU A 120 -18.83 6.55 -24.06
CA GLU A 120 -19.33 7.86 -23.61
C GLU A 120 -18.32 8.52 -22.64
N PHE A 121 -17.81 7.77 -21.68
CA PHE A 121 -16.83 8.25 -20.70
C PHE A 121 -15.56 8.75 -21.40
N VAL A 122 -14.99 7.94 -22.30
CA VAL A 122 -13.80 8.31 -23.08
C VAL A 122 -14.08 9.54 -23.94
N GLY A 123 -15.21 9.57 -24.65
CA GLY A 123 -15.61 10.71 -25.48
C GLY A 123 -15.74 12.01 -24.68
N GLN A 124 -16.34 11.96 -23.49
CA GLN A 124 -16.49 13.13 -22.62
C GLN A 124 -15.18 13.62 -22.01
N ASN A 125 -14.19 12.73 -21.86
CA ASN A 125 -12.90 13.03 -21.24
C ASN A 125 -11.72 13.02 -22.22
N ALA A 126 -11.96 12.96 -23.54
CA ALA A 126 -10.93 12.76 -24.56
C ALA A 126 -9.77 13.77 -24.46
N ALA A 127 -10.05 15.04 -24.18
CA ALA A 127 -9.02 16.06 -24.00
C ALA A 127 -8.16 15.85 -22.73
N ALA A 128 -8.77 15.35 -21.65
CA ALA A 128 -8.04 15.01 -20.42
C ALA A 128 -7.21 13.75 -20.61
N ILE A 129 -7.75 12.74 -21.28
CA ILE A 129 -7.05 11.50 -21.66
C ILE A 129 -5.83 11.81 -22.52
N GLN A 130 -5.98 12.65 -23.56
CA GLN A 130 -4.86 13.03 -24.42
C GLN A 130 -3.73 13.71 -23.64
N MET A 131 -4.07 14.52 -22.62
CA MET A 131 -3.07 15.11 -21.73
C MET A 131 -2.48 14.07 -20.77
N ALA A 132 -3.29 13.15 -20.23
CA ALA A 132 -2.84 12.09 -19.34
C ALA A 132 -1.87 11.13 -20.04
N ARG A 133 -2.11 10.77 -21.31
CA ARG A 133 -1.22 9.89 -22.10
C ARG A 133 0.19 10.46 -22.23
N GLN A 134 0.36 11.78 -22.16
CA GLN A 134 1.69 12.41 -22.17
C GLN A 134 2.58 11.94 -21.00
N LEU A 135 2.00 11.38 -19.93
CA LEU A 135 2.74 10.75 -18.83
C LEU A 135 3.66 9.62 -19.30
N VAL A 136 3.46 9.04 -20.49
CA VAL A 136 4.43 8.12 -21.11
C VAL A 136 5.85 8.72 -21.20
N ASN A 137 5.95 10.05 -21.28
CA ASN A 137 7.22 10.79 -21.36
C ASN A 137 7.76 11.23 -19.99
N PHE A 138 7.06 10.93 -18.89
CA PHE A 138 7.42 11.31 -17.52
C PHE A 138 7.69 10.04 -16.69
N PRO A 139 8.89 9.47 -16.78
CA PRO A 139 9.20 8.18 -16.14
C PRO A 139 9.41 8.27 -14.62
N ASP A 140 9.18 9.42 -13.99
CA ASP A 140 9.35 9.63 -12.55
C ASP A 140 8.55 10.87 -12.10
N GLY A 141 8.33 11.01 -10.79
CA GLY A 141 7.67 12.19 -10.23
C GLY A 141 7.90 12.38 -8.73
N GLN A 142 7.56 13.57 -8.26
CA GLN A 142 7.64 13.97 -6.87
C GLN A 142 6.41 14.81 -6.50
N LEU A 143 5.76 14.49 -5.39
CA LEU A 143 4.61 15.27 -4.95
C LEU A 143 5.07 16.50 -4.18
N ASN A 144 4.31 17.59 -4.29
CA ASN A 144 4.45 18.72 -3.39
C ASN A 144 3.42 18.59 -2.25
N ILE A 145 3.87 18.03 -1.12
CA ILE A 145 3.03 17.80 0.06
C ILE A 145 3.37 18.81 1.15
N ASN A 146 2.35 19.54 1.59
CA ASN A 146 2.43 20.40 2.75
C ASN A 146 2.08 19.59 4.01
N TYR A 147 3.10 19.03 4.66
CA TYR A 147 2.92 18.26 5.88
C TYR A 147 2.46 19.16 7.05
N ALA A 148 1.46 18.69 7.80
CA ALA A 148 1.02 19.35 9.02
C ALA A 148 2.07 19.20 10.15
N PRO A 149 2.02 20.03 11.21
CA PRO A 149 2.90 19.86 12.37
C PRO A 149 2.81 18.46 12.96
N GLY A 150 3.97 17.83 13.19
CA GLY A 150 4.04 16.45 13.66
C GLY A 150 3.47 15.42 12.68
N ILE A 151 3.22 15.80 11.43
CA ILE A 151 2.67 14.97 10.34
C ILE A 151 1.23 14.52 10.55
N ILE A 152 0.75 14.52 11.81
CA ILE A 152 -0.60 14.16 12.19
C ILE A 152 -1.61 15.03 11.45
N GLY A 153 -2.51 14.33 10.75
CA GLY A 153 -3.58 14.88 9.96
C GLY A 153 -3.13 15.86 8.88
N THR A 154 -1.98 15.57 8.29
CA THR A 154 -1.69 15.97 6.91
C THR A 154 -2.84 15.51 6.01
N ILE A 155 -3.56 16.45 5.42
CA ILE A 155 -4.70 16.18 4.56
C ILE A 155 -4.20 16.02 3.11
N LEU A 156 -4.42 14.84 2.54
CA LEU A 156 -3.97 14.49 1.20
C LEU A 156 -5.02 14.72 0.11
N ASN A 157 -5.98 15.65 0.30
CA ASN A 157 -7.09 15.86 -0.64
C ASN A 157 -6.61 16.08 -2.09
N LYS A 158 -5.53 16.86 -2.26
CA LYS A 158 -4.94 17.10 -3.58
C LYS A 158 -4.39 15.80 -4.19
N GLN A 159 -3.61 15.04 -3.41
CA GLN A 159 -3.03 13.76 -3.86
C GLN A 159 -4.10 12.69 -4.08
N GLN A 160 -5.19 12.69 -3.31
CA GLN A 160 -6.35 11.83 -3.55
C GLN A 160 -7.02 12.16 -4.89
N ASN A 161 -7.10 13.45 -5.26
CA ASN A 161 -7.61 13.84 -6.57
C ASN A 161 -6.72 13.38 -7.74
N TYR A 162 -5.42 13.14 -7.53
CA TYR A 162 -4.56 12.57 -8.57
C TYR A 162 -5.04 11.19 -9.01
N LEU A 163 -5.67 10.42 -8.12
CA LEU A 163 -6.16 9.07 -8.41
C LEU A 163 -7.25 9.04 -9.50
N GLN A 164 -7.78 10.20 -9.90
CA GLN A 164 -8.69 10.31 -11.05
C GLN A 164 -8.00 10.09 -12.40
N ILE A 165 -6.66 10.18 -12.47
CA ILE A 165 -5.89 9.97 -13.71
C ILE A 165 -5.87 8.50 -14.13
N GLY A 166 -5.71 7.57 -13.18
CA GLY A 166 -5.66 6.14 -13.47
C GLY A 166 -6.89 5.62 -14.24
N PRO A 167 -8.12 5.92 -13.79
CA PRO A 167 -9.36 5.58 -14.50
C PRO A 167 -9.44 6.14 -15.93
N LEU A 168 -8.93 7.34 -16.20
CA LEU A 168 -8.91 7.90 -17.55
C LEU A 168 -8.12 7.01 -18.51
N LEU A 169 -6.89 6.67 -18.12
CA LEU A 169 -5.99 5.83 -18.92
C LEU A 169 -6.50 4.39 -19.03
N ARG A 170 -7.06 3.84 -17.93
CA ARG A 170 -7.55 2.46 -17.90
C ARG A 170 -8.75 2.26 -18.83
N TRP A 171 -9.72 3.17 -18.81
CA TRP A 171 -10.90 3.05 -19.68
C TRP A 171 -10.58 3.35 -21.13
N ASP A 172 -9.71 4.31 -21.39
CA ASP A 172 -9.26 4.58 -22.76
C ASP A 172 -8.52 3.37 -23.36
N ALA A 173 -7.57 2.78 -22.62
CA ALA A 173 -6.86 1.59 -23.06
C ALA A 173 -7.82 0.46 -23.48
N ARG A 174 -8.90 0.23 -22.73
CA ARG A 174 -9.91 -0.78 -23.06
C ARG A 174 -10.72 -0.46 -24.31
N VAL A 175 -11.14 0.79 -24.47
CA VAL A 175 -11.85 1.23 -25.67
C VAL A 175 -10.94 1.11 -26.89
N GLU A 176 -9.69 1.55 -26.78
CA GLU A 176 -8.71 1.46 -27.87
C GLU A 176 -8.36 -0.01 -28.22
N MET A 177 -8.32 -0.92 -27.23
CA MET A 177 -8.20 -2.37 -27.50
C MET A 177 -9.36 -2.91 -28.32
N GLN A 178 -10.59 -2.52 -28.01
CA GLN A 178 -11.79 -2.95 -28.75
C GLN A 178 -11.83 -2.38 -30.17
N LEU A 179 -11.36 -1.14 -30.35
CA LEU A 179 -11.23 -0.50 -31.65
C LEU A 179 -10.06 -1.06 -32.48
N GLY A 180 -9.19 -1.88 -31.87
CA GLY A 180 -8.01 -2.45 -32.51
C GLY A 180 -6.82 -1.48 -32.60
N HIS A 181 -6.87 -0.34 -31.92
CA HIS A 181 -5.78 0.64 -31.85
C HIS A 181 -4.75 0.25 -30.77
N LEU A 182 -4.14 -0.92 -30.94
CA LEU A 182 -3.33 -1.57 -29.90
C LEU A 182 -2.13 -0.75 -29.44
N ASP A 183 -1.48 0.01 -30.34
CA ASP A 183 -0.35 0.87 -29.96
C ASP A 183 -0.79 2.00 -29.02
N VAL A 184 -1.98 2.57 -29.23
CA VAL A 184 -2.53 3.61 -28.35
C VAL A 184 -2.86 3.02 -26.98
N ALA A 185 -3.51 1.85 -26.95
CA ALA A 185 -3.78 1.14 -25.70
C ALA A 185 -2.49 0.80 -24.93
N ILE A 186 -1.44 0.38 -25.63
CA ILE A 186 -0.11 0.13 -25.02
C ILE A 186 0.45 1.44 -24.46
N GLU A 187 0.38 2.57 -25.17
CA GLU A 187 0.80 3.87 -24.64
C GLU A 187 0.05 4.26 -23.37
N ASP A 188 -1.25 3.98 -23.27
CA ASP A 188 -2.03 4.25 -22.06
C ASP A 188 -1.63 3.37 -20.88
N ILE A 189 -1.35 2.08 -21.11
CA ILE A 189 -0.80 1.19 -20.07
C ILE A 189 0.55 1.72 -19.58
N ARG A 190 1.42 2.16 -20.50
CA ARG A 190 2.73 2.72 -20.15
C ARG A 190 2.60 4.06 -19.40
N ALA A 191 1.68 4.91 -19.83
CA ALA A 191 1.34 6.14 -19.13
C ALA A 191 0.79 5.87 -17.73
N LEU A 192 0.02 4.79 -17.54
CA LEU A 192 -0.51 4.36 -16.24
C LEU A 192 0.60 3.88 -15.30
N ILE A 193 1.58 3.12 -15.81
CA ILE A 193 2.78 2.74 -15.06
C ILE A 193 3.53 4.00 -14.60
N ASN A 194 3.78 4.94 -15.52
CA ASN A 194 4.45 6.21 -15.21
C ASN A 194 3.63 7.11 -14.27
N PHE A 195 2.29 7.06 -14.34
CA PHE A 195 1.43 7.73 -13.38
C PHE A 195 1.69 7.19 -11.96
N GLY A 196 1.79 5.87 -11.80
CA GLY A 196 2.22 5.25 -10.55
C GLY A 196 3.58 5.75 -10.07
N ARG A 197 4.51 6.04 -11.01
CA ARG A 197 5.83 6.58 -10.69
C ARG A 197 5.83 8.01 -10.14
N THR A 198 4.70 8.71 -10.22
CA THR A 198 4.51 10.02 -9.56
C THR A 198 4.71 9.96 -8.06
N PHE A 199 4.45 8.79 -7.46
CA PHE A 199 4.51 8.57 -6.02
C PHE A 199 5.89 8.09 -5.52
N ASN A 200 6.88 7.91 -6.40
CA ASN A 200 8.16 7.25 -6.09
C ASN A 200 8.95 7.89 -4.96
N ARG A 201 8.92 9.22 -4.90
CA ARG A 201 9.73 10.03 -3.98
C ARG A 201 8.97 10.37 -2.71
N GLU A 202 7.69 10.02 -2.64
CA GLU A 202 6.92 10.05 -1.41
C GLU A 202 7.03 8.68 -0.75
N GLU A 203 8.08 8.52 0.06
CA GLU A 203 8.24 7.31 0.84
C GLU A 203 7.14 7.27 1.91
N GLY A 204 6.61 6.09 2.23
CA GLY A 204 5.48 5.89 3.15
C GLY A 204 4.48 4.89 2.59
N LEU A 205 3.85 4.11 3.47
CA LEU A 205 3.04 2.96 3.03
C LEU A 205 1.82 3.37 2.19
N ILE A 206 1.24 4.55 2.45
CA ILE A 206 0.08 5.05 1.69
C ILE A 206 0.42 5.32 0.22
N PHE A 207 1.59 5.91 -0.07
CA PHE A 207 2.03 6.22 -1.43
C PHE A 207 2.46 4.96 -2.17
N LEU A 208 3.08 4.02 -1.46
CA LEU A 208 3.30 2.68 -1.97
C LEU A 208 1.98 2.02 -2.38
N GLY A 209 0.92 2.16 -1.55
CA GLY A 209 -0.42 1.70 -1.88
C GLY A 209 -0.96 2.29 -3.19
N PHE A 210 -0.87 3.61 -3.36
CA PHE A 210 -1.27 4.27 -4.61
C PHE A 210 -0.49 3.75 -5.81
N ARG A 211 0.82 3.53 -5.66
CA ARG A 211 1.66 2.99 -6.73
C ARG A 211 1.31 1.54 -7.07
N ARG A 212 1.19 0.67 -6.06
CA ARG A 212 0.85 -0.75 -6.26
C ARG A 212 -0.53 -0.89 -6.89
N TYR A 213 -1.49 -0.04 -6.54
CA TYR A 213 -2.78 -0.01 -7.23
C TYR A 213 -2.61 0.22 -8.74
N GLN A 214 -1.86 1.23 -9.19
CA GLN A 214 -1.68 1.47 -10.64
C GLN A 214 -0.98 0.29 -11.34
N GLN A 215 -0.02 -0.35 -10.69
CA GLN A 215 0.69 -1.51 -11.24
C GLN A 215 -0.20 -2.74 -11.40
N LEU A 216 -1.09 -3.00 -10.44
CA LEU A 216 -2.07 -4.07 -10.53
C LEU A 216 -3.02 -3.84 -11.72
N GLN A 217 -3.46 -2.59 -11.89
CA GLN A 217 -4.30 -2.20 -13.03
C GLN A 217 -3.57 -2.34 -14.37
N ALA A 218 -2.27 -2.03 -14.42
CA ALA A 218 -1.46 -2.23 -15.63
C ALA A 218 -1.30 -3.72 -15.98
N ALA A 219 -1.09 -4.59 -14.97
CA ALA A 219 -1.00 -6.04 -15.18
C ALA A 219 -2.34 -6.62 -15.70
N GLU A 220 -3.46 -6.17 -15.14
CA GLU A 220 -4.81 -6.52 -15.58
C GLU A 220 -5.05 -6.11 -17.06
N LEU A 221 -4.69 -4.88 -17.43
CA LEU A 221 -4.82 -4.41 -18.82
C LEU A 221 -3.94 -5.19 -19.80
N VAL A 222 -2.78 -5.69 -19.37
CA VAL A 222 -1.92 -6.54 -20.21
C VAL A 222 -2.56 -7.89 -20.46
N GLU A 223 -3.17 -8.48 -19.43
CA GLU A 223 -3.95 -9.71 -19.57
C GLU A 223 -5.14 -9.52 -20.52
N GLU A 224 -5.90 -8.43 -20.37
CA GLU A 224 -7.00 -8.07 -21.29
C GLU A 224 -6.50 -7.85 -22.72
N LEU A 225 -5.41 -7.11 -22.91
CA LEU A 225 -4.80 -6.85 -24.23
C LEU A 225 -4.46 -8.18 -24.93
N LEU A 226 -3.86 -9.12 -24.20
CA LEU A 226 -3.48 -10.44 -24.69
C LEU A 226 -4.68 -11.37 -24.92
N ALA A 227 -5.78 -11.16 -24.19
CA ALA A 227 -7.02 -11.91 -24.38
C ALA A 227 -7.82 -11.46 -25.60
N LEU A 228 -7.79 -10.15 -25.91
CA LEU A 228 -8.56 -9.56 -26.99
C LEU A 228 -7.80 -9.52 -28.32
N SER A 229 -6.47 -9.54 -28.30
CA SER A 229 -5.67 -9.19 -29.48
C SER A 229 -4.32 -9.90 -29.58
N GLU A 230 -3.60 -9.67 -30.67
CA GLU A 230 -2.22 -10.16 -30.89
C GLU A 230 -1.26 -8.98 -31.09
N PRO A 231 -0.94 -8.21 -30.03
CA PRO A 231 -0.07 -7.04 -30.15
C PRO A 231 1.32 -7.44 -30.66
N GLN A 232 1.90 -6.59 -31.52
CA GLN A 232 3.21 -6.80 -32.13
C GLN A 232 4.04 -5.52 -32.08
N GLY A 233 5.33 -5.62 -32.36
CA GLY A 233 6.19 -4.47 -32.55
C GLY A 233 6.97 -4.00 -31.32
N PRO A 234 7.72 -2.89 -31.45
CA PRO A 234 8.69 -2.44 -30.45
C PRO A 234 8.03 -1.91 -29.17
N THR A 235 6.85 -1.28 -29.28
CA THR A 235 6.06 -0.75 -28.15
C THR A 235 5.68 -1.86 -27.16
N PHE A 236 5.33 -3.04 -27.68
CA PHE A 236 5.00 -4.21 -26.88
C PHE A 236 6.21 -4.77 -26.12
N ALA A 237 7.38 -4.81 -26.75
CA ALA A 237 8.63 -5.19 -26.09
C ALA A 237 9.06 -4.18 -25.01
N ILE A 238 8.88 -2.88 -25.26
CA ILE A 238 9.16 -1.83 -24.26
C ILE A 238 8.25 -1.99 -23.04
N LEU A 239 6.94 -2.22 -23.24
CA LEU A 239 6.01 -2.48 -22.14
C LEU A 239 6.45 -3.69 -21.29
N GLN A 240 6.93 -4.76 -21.94
CA GLN A 240 7.50 -5.92 -21.23
C GLN A 240 8.66 -5.53 -20.30
N GLU A 241 9.60 -4.73 -20.80
CA GLU A 241 10.76 -4.28 -20.02
C GLU A 241 10.36 -3.36 -18.86
N GLU A 242 9.36 -2.50 -19.08
CA GLU A 242 8.82 -1.62 -18.05
C GLU A 242 8.15 -2.42 -16.92
N LEU A 243 7.34 -3.43 -17.23
CA LEU A 243 6.74 -4.31 -16.22
C LEU A 243 7.80 -5.11 -15.42
N LEU A 244 8.83 -5.62 -16.10
CA LEU A 244 9.95 -6.29 -15.43
C LEU A 244 10.66 -5.35 -14.48
N ARG A 245 10.95 -4.12 -14.92
CA ARG A 245 11.55 -3.09 -14.08
C ARG A 245 10.68 -2.81 -12.85
N GLU A 246 9.38 -2.59 -13.03
CA GLU A 246 8.46 -2.34 -11.91
C GLU A 246 8.46 -3.48 -10.88
N SER A 247 8.59 -4.73 -11.34
CA SER A 247 8.61 -5.92 -10.48
C SER A 247 9.91 -6.11 -9.69
N GLN A 248 10.96 -5.38 -10.03
CA GLN A 248 12.29 -5.45 -9.42
C GLN A 248 12.55 -4.31 -8.43
N GLU A 249 11.68 -3.29 -8.39
CA GLU A 249 11.86 -2.17 -7.47
C GLU A 249 11.55 -2.58 -6.03
N ASP A 250 12.54 -2.37 -5.15
CA ASP A 250 12.40 -2.54 -3.71
C ASP A 250 11.88 -1.26 -3.08
N LEU A 251 10.55 -1.14 -3.06
CA LEU A 251 9.85 0.05 -2.59
C LEU A 251 9.34 -0.09 -1.15
N TYR A 252 9.19 -1.33 -0.69
CA TYR A 252 8.59 -1.63 0.61
C TYR A 252 9.53 -1.27 1.77
N LEU A 253 10.82 -1.60 1.67
CA LEU A 253 11.80 -1.26 2.70
C LEU A 253 12.00 0.26 2.89
N PRO A 254 12.20 1.08 1.83
CA PRO A 254 12.20 2.53 1.96
C PRO A 254 10.90 3.07 2.57
N ALA A 255 9.74 2.56 2.13
CA ALA A 255 8.45 2.97 2.67
C ALA A 255 8.30 2.66 4.17
N LEU A 256 8.74 1.49 4.64
CA LEU A 256 8.75 1.15 6.08
C LEU A 256 9.71 2.02 6.89
N ARG A 257 10.90 2.32 6.34
CA ARG A 257 11.88 3.18 7.00
C ARG A 257 11.33 4.59 7.18
N PHE A 258 10.60 5.09 6.19
CA PHE A 258 9.90 6.37 6.26
C PHE A 258 8.69 6.32 7.22
N GLU A 259 7.92 5.22 7.20
CA GLU A 259 6.81 5.00 8.13
C GLU A 259 7.27 5.03 9.60
N ARG A 260 8.44 4.41 9.89
CA ARG A 260 9.10 4.46 11.21
C ARG A 260 9.38 5.89 11.65
N ALA A 261 9.98 6.68 10.76
CA ALA A 261 10.32 8.07 11.05
C ALA A 261 9.07 8.94 11.26
N MET A 262 8.11 8.82 10.34
CA MET A 262 6.85 9.55 10.34
C MET A 262 6.03 9.27 11.60
N SER A 263 5.82 8.00 11.92
CA SER A 263 5.05 7.60 13.09
C SER A 263 5.73 7.99 14.40
N PHE A 264 7.06 7.88 14.47
CA PHE A 264 7.79 8.35 15.65
C PHE A 264 7.63 9.86 15.87
N GLU A 265 7.69 10.65 14.80
CA GLU A 265 7.45 12.09 14.85
C GLU A 265 6.00 12.43 15.23
N ALA A 266 5.03 11.71 14.67
CA ALA A 266 3.62 11.80 15.08
C ALA A 266 3.43 11.51 16.57
N MET A 267 4.07 10.46 17.09
CA MET A 267 4.03 10.13 18.51
C MET A 267 4.67 11.22 19.38
N ASN A 268 5.79 11.82 18.95
CA ASN A 268 6.44 12.94 19.64
C ASN A 268 5.51 14.16 19.73
N TYR A 269 4.94 14.56 18.59
CA TYR A 269 4.01 15.68 18.52
C TYR A 269 2.77 15.43 19.37
N PHE A 270 2.13 14.28 19.22
CA PHE A 270 0.95 13.95 20.02
C PHE A 270 1.27 13.96 21.52
N ALA A 271 2.42 13.40 21.94
CA ALA A 271 2.84 13.44 23.34
C ALA A 271 3.00 14.86 23.89
N LYS A 272 3.54 15.78 23.09
CA LYS A 272 3.66 17.20 23.43
C LYS A 272 2.28 17.83 23.60
N GLU A 273 1.41 17.66 22.62
CA GLU A 273 0.08 18.27 22.58
C GLU A 273 -0.84 17.77 23.72
N VAL A 274 -0.70 16.50 24.09
CA VAL A 274 -1.39 15.93 25.26
C VAL A 274 -0.92 16.58 26.56
N ARG A 275 0.38 16.84 26.73
CA ARG A 275 0.91 17.53 27.93
C ARG A 275 0.42 18.97 28.02
N GLU A 276 0.22 19.62 26.88
CA GLU A 276 -0.27 21.00 26.80
C GLU A 276 -1.81 21.09 26.84
N GLY A 277 -2.51 19.96 27.03
CA GLY A 277 -3.97 19.92 27.19
C GLY A 277 -4.75 20.08 25.88
N ARG A 278 -4.10 19.97 24.72
CA ARG A 278 -4.70 20.20 23.38
C ARG A 278 -5.19 18.94 22.66
N MET A 279 -5.22 17.80 23.34
CA MET A 279 -5.69 16.52 22.76
C MET A 279 -7.08 16.61 22.11
N MET A 280 -8.04 17.26 22.78
CA MET A 280 -9.41 17.37 22.25
C MET A 280 -9.47 18.25 20.99
N GLN A 281 -8.57 19.23 20.86
CA GLN A 281 -8.47 20.07 19.67
C GLN A 281 -7.94 19.26 18.49
N ILE A 282 -6.94 18.40 18.71
CA ILE A 282 -6.44 17.45 17.70
C ILE A 282 -7.56 16.52 17.23
N PHE A 283 -8.28 15.88 18.15
CA PHE A 283 -9.35 14.95 17.76
C PHE A 283 -10.48 15.66 17.00
N ALA A 284 -10.88 16.85 17.44
CA ALA A 284 -11.87 17.66 16.72
C ALA A 284 -11.38 18.09 15.33
N GLN A 285 -10.12 18.54 15.23
CA GLN A 285 -9.50 19.00 13.99
C GLN A 285 -9.41 17.89 12.94
N TYR A 286 -9.16 16.65 13.36
CA TYR A 286 -9.00 15.51 12.44
C TYR A 286 -10.23 14.61 12.34
N GLY A 287 -11.38 15.08 12.84
CA GLY A 287 -12.65 14.36 12.72
C GLY A 287 -12.72 13.04 13.49
N ILE A 288 -11.80 12.81 14.44
CA ILE A 288 -11.77 11.62 15.28
C ILE A 288 -12.91 11.74 16.30
N ARG A 289 -14.02 11.06 16.04
CA ARG A 289 -15.15 10.99 16.97
C ARG A 289 -14.84 9.98 18.07
N LEU A 290 -14.64 10.47 19.28
CA LEU A 290 -14.54 9.62 20.46
C LEU A 290 -15.91 8.98 20.74
N PRO A 291 -15.97 7.69 21.10
CA PRO A 291 -17.22 7.06 21.50
C PRO A 291 -17.81 7.82 22.69
N PRO A 292 -19.12 8.13 22.68
CA PRO A 292 -19.75 8.80 23.80
C PRO A 292 -19.66 7.87 25.03
N VAL A 293 -19.17 8.42 26.15
CA VAL A 293 -19.18 7.81 27.49
C VAL A 293 -18.07 6.82 27.88
N ASP A 294 -16.87 6.85 27.27
CA ASP A 294 -15.71 6.13 27.83
C ASP A 294 -14.84 7.03 28.74
N LEU A 295 -15.00 6.89 30.06
CA LEU A 295 -14.18 7.57 31.08
C LEU A 295 -12.66 7.30 30.91
N ARG A 296 -12.27 6.20 30.25
CA ARG A 296 -10.86 5.89 29.95
C ARG A 296 -10.24 6.93 29.03
N VAL A 297 -11.03 7.58 28.18
CA VAL A 297 -10.58 8.64 27.26
C VAL A 297 -10.13 9.89 28.03
N TYR A 298 -10.86 10.28 29.08
CA TYR A 298 -10.48 11.40 29.95
C TYR A 298 -9.29 11.08 30.85
N LEU A 299 -8.98 9.80 31.04
CA LEU A 299 -7.75 9.35 31.70
C LEU A 299 -6.56 9.28 30.74
N ILE A 300 -6.74 9.48 29.41
CA ILE A 300 -5.63 9.43 28.45
C ILE A 300 -4.55 10.46 28.80
N PRO A 301 -4.81 11.75 29.09
CA PRO A 301 -3.73 12.68 29.45
C PRO A 301 -2.94 12.22 30.69
N TYR A 302 -3.64 11.64 31.67
CA TYR A 302 -3.05 11.09 32.89
C TYR A 302 -2.24 9.82 32.59
N ARG A 303 -2.71 8.93 31.71
CA ARG A 303 -2.00 7.70 31.31
C ARG A 303 -0.85 8.02 30.35
N TYR A 304 -1.17 8.61 29.21
CA TYR A 304 -0.27 8.89 28.08
C TYR A 304 1.01 9.62 28.50
N GLY A 305 0.94 10.63 29.39
CA GLY A 305 2.12 11.38 29.79
C GLY A 305 3.28 10.54 30.37
N ALA A 306 2.97 9.49 31.15
CA ALA A 306 3.98 8.61 31.76
C ALA A 306 4.38 7.43 30.87
N PHE A 307 3.51 6.99 29.96
CA PHE A 307 3.73 5.80 29.12
C PHE A 307 4.18 6.13 27.69
N ALA A 308 4.02 7.37 27.21
CA ALA A 308 4.30 7.77 25.82
C ALA A 308 5.70 7.39 25.34
N LYS A 309 6.73 7.57 26.17
CA LYS A 309 8.10 7.22 25.81
C LYS A 309 8.34 5.72 25.75
N GLY A 310 7.66 4.95 26.59
CA GLY A 310 7.69 3.50 26.57
C GLY A 310 7.06 2.97 25.29
N ASP A 311 5.93 3.57 24.87
CA ASP A 311 5.28 3.25 23.60
C ASP A 311 6.14 3.61 22.40
N GLN A 312 6.78 4.79 22.41
CA GLN A 312 7.72 5.18 21.37
C GLN A 312 8.89 4.19 21.26
N ALA A 313 9.46 3.77 22.39
CA ALA A 313 10.54 2.80 22.41
C ALA A 313 10.07 1.42 21.90
N ALA A 314 8.88 0.98 22.31
CA ALA A 314 8.28 -0.26 21.85
C ALA A 314 7.97 -0.22 20.35
N TYR A 315 7.42 0.89 19.86
CA TYR A 315 7.17 1.14 18.45
C TYR A 315 8.46 1.03 17.63
N LEU A 316 9.50 1.80 18.02
CA LEU A 316 10.78 1.82 17.32
C LEU A 316 11.44 0.43 17.28
N ARG A 317 11.38 -0.33 18.38
CA ARG A 317 11.86 -1.72 18.39
C ARG A 317 11.06 -2.58 17.41
N GLU A 318 9.74 -2.59 17.54
CA GLU A 318 8.87 -3.46 16.73
C GLU A 318 9.05 -3.20 15.23
N ILE A 319 8.99 -1.94 14.80
CA ILE A 319 9.13 -1.63 13.37
C ILE A 319 10.56 -1.78 12.87
N THR A 320 11.58 -1.57 13.72
CA THR A 320 12.98 -1.83 13.33
C THR A 320 13.24 -3.32 13.16
N ASP A 321 12.79 -4.14 14.10
CA ASP A 321 12.93 -5.60 14.00
C ASP A 321 12.18 -6.11 12.76
N PHE A 322 10.98 -5.57 12.49
CA PHE A 322 10.22 -5.90 11.28
C PHE A 322 10.93 -5.47 9.98
N ILE A 323 11.55 -4.29 9.95
CA ILE A 323 12.38 -3.84 8.82
C ILE A 323 13.54 -4.81 8.58
N GLU A 324 14.23 -5.26 9.63
CA GLU A 324 15.31 -6.25 9.51
C GLU A 324 14.80 -7.61 9.01
N GLU A 325 13.63 -8.07 9.49
CA GLU A 325 12.97 -9.28 8.98
C GLU A 325 12.63 -9.14 7.49
N CYS A 326 12.24 -7.95 7.02
CA CYS A 326 11.90 -7.67 5.63
C CYS A 326 13.10 -7.58 4.67
N LYS A 327 14.34 -7.62 5.16
CA LYS A 327 15.55 -7.67 4.31
C LYS A 327 15.84 -9.06 3.72
N LYS A 328 15.12 -10.09 4.18
CA LYS A 328 15.22 -11.44 3.65
C LYS A 328 14.78 -11.50 2.18
N PRO A 329 15.17 -12.54 1.42
CA PRO A 329 14.63 -12.78 0.09
C PRO A 329 13.09 -12.80 0.08
N GLU A 330 12.48 -12.34 -1.01
CA GLU A 330 11.02 -12.18 -1.12
C GLU A 330 10.24 -13.45 -0.73
N TYR A 331 10.70 -14.61 -1.19
CA TYR A 331 10.08 -15.91 -0.92
C TYR A 331 10.10 -16.34 0.56
N GLU A 332 10.91 -15.69 1.40
CA GLU A 332 10.91 -15.91 2.85
C GLU A 332 9.97 -14.95 3.60
N LEU A 333 9.47 -13.91 2.94
CA LEU A 333 8.66 -12.86 3.59
C LEU A 333 7.25 -13.33 3.97
N THR A 334 6.77 -14.40 3.36
CA THR A 334 5.53 -15.10 3.78
C THR A 334 5.65 -15.66 5.20
N GLU A 335 6.81 -16.20 5.56
CA GLU A 335 7.08 -16.68 6.92
C GLU A 335 7.22 -15.53 7.92
N VAL A 336 7.75 -14.38 7.49
CA VAL A 336 7.77 -13.14 8.27
C VAL A 336 6.34 -12.69 8.59
N GLN A 337 5.46 -12.65 7.58
CA GLN A 337 4.04 -12.36 7.77
C GLN A 337 3.37 -13.31 8.77
N LYS A 338 3.51 -14.64 8.60
CA LYS A 338 2.90 -15.64 9.48
C LYS A 338 3.39 -15.48 10.92
N SER A 339 4.71 -15.34 11.09
CA SER A 339 5.35 -15.15 12.39
C SER A 339 4.87 -13.87 13.08
N TYR A 340 4.79 -12.77 12.32
CA TYR A 340 4.28 -11.51 12.83
C TYR A 340 2.81 -11.62 13.27
N ASN A 341 1.94 -12.20 12.42
CA ASN A 341 0.52 -12.36 12.73
C ASN A 341 0.29 -13.21 13.98
N LEU A 342 1.08 -14.27 14.16
CA LEU A 342 1.04 -15.09 15.38
C LEU A 342 1.48 -14.29 16.61
N ARG A 343 2.61 -13.57 16.54
CA ARG A 343 3.08 -12.71 17.64
C ARG A 343 2.03 -11.66 18.01
N HIS A 344 1.43 -11.00 17.02
CA HIS A 344 0.38 -10.00 17.25
C HIS A 344 -0.90 -10.59 17.82
N ALA A 345 -1.35 -11.76 17.35
CA ALA A 345 -2.52 -12.44 17.90
C ALA A 345 -2.32 -12.86 19.37
N ILE A 346 -1.12 -13.31 19.73
CA ILE A 346 -0.76 -13.63 21.10
C ILE A 346 -0.76 -12.35 21.95
N ILE A 347 -0.09 -11.29 21.47
CA ILE A 347 0.06 -10.01 22.19
C ILE A 347 -1.30 -9.32 22.42
N ASN A 348 -2.20 -9.31 21.44
CA ASN A 348 -3.55 -8.74 21.55
C ASN A 348 -4.42 -9.38 22.64
N ARG A 349 -4.03 -10.55 23.17
CA ARG A 349 -4.75 -11.27 24.23
C ARG A 349 -4.29 -10.90 25.64
N TRP A 350 -3.26 -10.06 25.80
CA TRP A 350 -2.70 -9.68 27.09
C TRP A 350 -3.23 -8.32 27.58
N PRO A 351 -3.60 -8.18 28.87
CA PRO A 351 -4.02 -6.91 29.45
C PRO A 351 -2.97 -5.79 29.35
N ASP A 352 -1.69 -6.14 29.29
CA ASP A 352 -0.59 -5.18 29.12
C ASP A 352 -0.52 -4.59 27.70
N TYR A 353 -1.18 -5.18 26.71
CA TYR A 353 -1.33 -4.58 25.38
C TYR A 353 -2.41 -3.48 25.36
N GLU A 354 -3.45 -3.59 26.21
CA GLU A 354 -4.37 -2.47 26.46
C GLU A 354 -3.67 -1.26 27.11
N MET A 355 -2.43 -1.42 27.58
CA MET A 355 -1.58 -0.32 28.05
C MET A 355 -0.84 0.40 26.92
N ARG A 356 -0.77 -0.14 25.69
CA ARG A 356 -0.29 0.65 24.54
C ARG A 356 -1.24 1.80 24.33
N SER A 357 -0.70 3.01 24.26
CA SER A 357 -1.53 4.18 24.00
C SER A 357 -2.23 4.08 22.64
N LEU A 358 -3.30 4.88 22.50
CA LEU A 358 -4.03 5.05 21.25
C LEU A 358 -3.10 5.24 20.04
N MET A 359 -2.01 6.02 20.17
CA MET A 359 -1.08 6.24 19.06
C MET A 359 -0.17 5.06 18.74
N GLY A 360 0.23 4.26 19.74
CA GLY A 360 0.99 3.03 19.45
C GLY A 360 0.22 2.07 18.55
N ASN A 361 -1.10 1.96 18.75
CA ASN A 361 -1.95 1.10 17.91
C ASN A 361 -2.21 1.71 16.53
N VAL A 362 -2.42 3.02 16.42
CA VAL A 362 -2.61 3.71 15.13
C VAL A 362 -1.35 3.62 14.26
N CYS A 363 -0.18 3.84 14.84
CA CYS A 363 1.09 3.87 14.11
C CYS A 363 1.62 2.49 13.68
N LEU A 364 1.09 1.39 14.22
CA LEU A 364 1.50 0.03 13.84
C LEU A 364 0.59 -0.62 12.79
N PHE A 365 -0.38 0.13 12.26
CA PHE A 365 -1.46 -0.39 11.44
C PHE A 365 -1.01 -0.83 10.04
N LYS A 366 -1.55 -1.95 9.57
CA LYS A 366 -1.53 -2.46 8.20
C LYS A 366 -0.19 -2.75 7.52
N LYS A 367 0.95 -2.65 8.21
CA LYS A 367 2.27 -2.90 7.58
C LYS A 367 2.35 -4.27 6.90
N VAL A 368 1.86 -5.33 7.54
CA VAL A 368 1.86 -6.69 6.98
C VAL A 368 0.96 -6.80 5.76
N GLU A 369 -0.20 -6.17 5.77
CA GLU A 369 -1.12 -6.13 4.63
C GLU A 369 -0.47 -5.42 3.43
N PHE A 370 0.31 -4.36 3.67
CA PHE A 370 1.12 -3.73 2.64
C PHE A 370 2.26 -4.62 2.12
N LEU A 371 2.90 -5.42 2.98
CA LEU A 371 3.91 -6.40 2.55
C LEU A 371 3.30 -7.40 1.58
N VAL A 372 2.16 -7.98 1.93
CA VAL A 372 1.46 -8.95 1.09
C VAL A 372 1.05 -8.31 -0.23
N ALA A 373 0.48 -7.10 -0.19
CA ALA A 373 0.11 -6.37 -1.39
C ALA A 373 1.32 -6.09 -2.31
N ASP A 374 2.50 -5.82 -1.73
CA ASP A 374 3.76 -5.66 -2.47
C ASP A 374 4.15 -6.94 -3.22
N LEU A 375 4.14 -8.08 -2.52
CA LEU A 375 4.47 -9.39 -3.10
C LEU A 375 3.48 -9.78 -4.20
N LYS A 376 2.17 -9.57 -3.98
CA LYS A 376 1.13 -9.83 -4.99
C LYS A 376 1.32 -8.99 -6.24
N ALA A 377 1.60 -7.69 -6.09
CA ALA A 377 1.89 -6.82 -7.22
C ALA A 377 3.12 -7.27 -8.01
N LYS A 378 4.21 -7.64 -7.31
CA LYS A 378 5.41 -8.20 -7.97
C LYS A 378 5.12 -9.48 -8.73
N ALA A 379 4.36 -10.40 -8.15
CA ALA A 379 3.97 -11.66 -8.80
C ALA A 379 3.20 -11.40 -10.10
N LEU A 380 2.18 -10.55 -10.05
CA LEU A 380 1.35 -10.22 -11.21
C LEU A 380 2.12 -9.47 -12.30
N LEU A 381 2.99 -8.52 -11.93
CA LEU A 381 3.86 -7.84 -12.90
C LEU A 381 4.82 -8.81 -13.61
N ARG A 382 5.41 -9.76 -12.87
CA ARG A 382 6.29 -10.80 -13.45
C ARG A 382 5.49 -11.74 -14.36
N CYS A 383 4.27 -12.12 -13.97
CA CYS A 383 3.39 -12.94 -14.80
C CYS A 383 3.01 -12.21 -16.09
N ALA A 384 2.57 -10.95 -16.01
CA ALA A 384 2.22 -10.11 -17.16
C ALA A 384 3.41 -9.91 -18.12
N ALA A 385 4.60 -9.61 -17.60
CA ALA A 385 5.79 -9.49 -18.43
C ALA A 385 6.20 -10.83 -19.10
N THR A 386 6.08 -11.94 -18.37
CA THR A 386 6.34 -13.28 -18.91
C THR A 386 5.29 -13.66 -19.96
N ALA A 387 4.06 -13.18 -19.81
CA ALA A 387 2.97 -13.38 -20.77
C ALA A 387 3.26 -12.67 -22.10
N ILE A 388 3.72 -11.42 -22.04
CA ILE A 388 4.20 -10.70 -23.23
C ILE A 388 5.36 -11.46 -23.90
N ALA A 389 6.33 -11.96 -23.13
CA ALA A 389 7.44 -12.74 -23.68
C ALA A 389 6.97 -14.06 -24.34
N ALA A 390 6.01 -14.75 -23.73
CA ALA A 390 5.42 -15.97 -24.27
C ALA A 390 4.62 -15.72 -25.56
N GLU A 391 3.91 -14.60 -25.65
CA GLU A 391 3.20 -14.20 -26.86
C GLU A 391 4.18 -13.87 -28.00
N ARG A 392 5.25 -13.14 -27.72
CA ARG A 392 6.32 -12.86 -28.70
C ARG A 392 6.97 -14.16 -29.18
N PHE A 393 7.24 -15.10 -28.28
CA PHE A 393 7.71 -16.45 -28.64
C PHE A 393 6.73 -17.16 -29.58
N ARG A 394 5.43 -17.14 -29.27
CA ARG A 394 4.39 -17.78 -30.08
C ARG A 394 4.30 -17.16 -31.46
N GLN A 395 4.43 -15.84 -31.57
CA GLN A 395 4.40 -15.15 -32.86
C GLN A 395 5.57 -15.58 -33.77
N ASP A 396 6.76 -15.77 -33.22
CA ASP A 396 7.94 -16.19 -33.97
C ASP A 396 7.95 -17.69 -34.29
N HIS A 397 7.52 -18.54 -33.35
CA HIS A 397 7.63 -20.00 -33.46
C HIS A 397 6.33 -20.71 -33.84
N LYS A 398 5.21 -19.97 -33.92
CA LYS A 398 3.85 -20.47 -34.20
C LYS A 398 3.37 -21.56 -33.23
N ARG A 399 3.96 -21.61 -32.04
CA ARG A 399 3.56 -22.44 -30.90
C ARG A 399 3.89 -21.72 -29.61
N TRP A 400 3.10 -21.95 -28.58
CA TRP A 400 3.47 -21.54 -27.22
C TRP A 400 4.75 -22.25 -26.72
N PRO A 401 5.44 -21.70 -25.71
CA PRO A 401 6.56 -22.38 -25.05
C PRO A 401 6.08 -23.60 -24.24
N GLU A 402 6.86 -24.68 -24.21
CA GLU A 402 6.59 -25.85 -23.34
C GLU A 402 7.07 -25.62 -21.90
N LYS A 403 8.11 -24.78 -21.76
CA LYS A 403 8.74 -24.40 -20.50
C LYS A 403 9.28 -22.98 -20.60
N LEU A 404 9.37 -22.28 -19.46
CA LEU A 404 9.82 -20.89 -19.42
C LEU A 404 11.26 -20.68 -19.91
N ASP A 405 12.12 -21.70 -19.81
CA ASP A 405 13.50 -21.62 -20.31
C ASP A 405 13.57 -21.34 -21.83
N GLN A 406 12.54 -21.71 -22.60
CA GLN A 406 12.48 -21.43 -24.04
C GLN A 406 12.34 -19.92 -24.34
N LEU A 407 11.99 -19.11 -23.33
CA LEU A 407 11.90 -17.65 -23.47
C LEU A 407 13.28 -16.98 -23.30
N VAL A 408 14.29 -17.70 -22.82
CA VAL A 408 15.63 -17.19 -22.53
C VAL A 408 16.62 -17.62 -23.62
N PRO A 409 17.57 -16.77 -24.06
CA PRO A 409 17.75 -15.36 -23.68
C PRO A 409 16.98 -14.36 -24.56
N GLN A 410 16.29 -14.83 -25.60
CA GLN A 410 15.77 -13.98 -26.68
C GLN A 410 14.64 -13.04 -26.23
N TYR A 411 13.71 -13.52 -25.39
CA TYR A 411 12.55 -12.75 -24.94
C TYR A 411 12.69 -12.31 -23.48
N LEU A 412 13.41 -13.07 -22.66
CA LEU A 412 13.70 -12.77 -21.26
C LEU A 412 15.20 -12.94 -20.97
N LYS A 413 15.76 -12.07 -20.13
CA LYS A 413 17.15 -12.21 -19.65
C LYS A 413 17.33 -13.45 -18.78
N SER A 414 16.31 -13.79 -18.00
CA SER A 414 16.24 -14.95 -17.11
C SER A 414 14.77 -15.18 -16.75
N VAL A 415 14.41 -16.41 -16.37
CA VAL A 415 13.04 -16.72 -15.90
C VAL A 415 12.77 -15.99 -14.58
N PRO A 416 11.70 -15.17 -14.47
CA PRO A 416 11.35 -14.49 -13.22
C PRO A 416 11.05 -15.48 -12.10
N ARG A 417 11.47 -15.14 -10.88
CA ARG A 417 11.19 -15.92 -9.66
C ARG A 417 9.83 -15.56 -9.09
N ASP A 418 9.19 -16.55 -8.49
CA ASP A 418 8.00 -16.37 -7.68
C ASP A 418 8.35 -15.61 -6.38
N PRO A 419 7.64 -14.52 -6.01
CA PRO A 419 7.85 -13.85 -4.73
C PRO A 419 7.43 -14.66 -3.50
N PHE A 420 6.66 -15.75 -3.65
CA PHE A 420 6.09 -16.50 -2.53
C PHE A 420 6.82 -17.82 -2.23
N ILE A 421 7.60 -18.34 -3.17
CA ILE A 421 8.38 -19.58 -3.04
C ILE A 421 9.76 -19.47 -3.70
N ASP A 422 10.71 -20.30 -3.27
CA ASP A 422 12.08 -20.32 -3.81
C ASP A 422 12.16 -21.05 -5.17
N ALA A 423 11.35 -20.64 -6.13
CA ALA A 423 11.20 -21.27 -7.44
C ALA A 423 10.93 -20.24 -8.56
N PRO A 424 11.17 -20.57 -9.84
CA PRO A 424 10.66 -19.76 -10.95
C PRO A 424 9.13 -19.73 -10.96
N LEU A 425 8.56 -18.73 -11.64
CA LEU A 425 7.15 -18.77 -12.02
C LEU A 425 6.80 -20.07 -12.75
N LYS A 426 5.53 -20.44 -12.72
CA LYS A 426 5.02 -21.64 -13.37
C LYS A 426 4.31 -21.33 -14.67
N LEU A 427 4.39 -22.29 -15.60
CA LEU A 427 3.65 -22.31 -16.85
C LEU A 427 2.81 -23.58 -16.88
N ARG A 428 1.51 -23.44 -17.10
CA ARG A 428 0.60 -24.56 -17.34
C ARG A 428 -0.03 -24.44 -18.71
N ARG A 429 -0.10 -25.57 -19.41
CA ARG A 429 -0.86 -25.71 -20.64
C ARG A 429 -2.31 -26.04 -20.32
N VAL A 430 -3.22 -25.33 -20.96
CA VAL A 430 -4.65 -25.61 -20.91
C VAL A 430 -5.17 -25.78 -22.34
N GLU A 431 -6.37 -26.35 -22.49
CA GLU A 431 -6.94 -26.67 -23.80
C GLU A 431 -7.03 -25.43 -24.71
N ASP A 432 -7.41 -24.29 -24.12
CA ASP A 432 -7.70 -23.04 -24.77
C ASP A 432 -6.56 -22.01 -24.71
N GLY A 433 -5.37 -22.39 -24.23
CA GLY A 433 -4.26 -21.45 -24.05
C GLY A 433 -3.13 -21.89 -23.11
N ILE A 434 -2.56 -20.89 -22.43
CA ILE A 434 -1.57 -21.08 -21.36
C ILE A 434 -1.93 -20.25 -20.13
N VAL A 435 -1.49 -20.72 -18.96
CA VAL A 435 -1.56 -19.99 -17.69
C VAL A 435 -0.15 -19.80 -17.16
N LEU A 436 0.20 -18.55 -16.86
CA LEU A 436 1.45 -18.15 -16.23
C LEU A 436 1.15 -17.65 -14.83
N TYR A 437 1.73 -18.28 -13.80
CA TYR A 437 1.29 -18.04 -12.43
C TYR A 437 2.40 -18.17 -11.40
N SER A 438 2.17 -17.47 -10.30
CA SER A 438 2.76 -17.66 -8.99
C SER A 438 1.81 -18.48 -8.12
N VAL A 439 2.35 -19.25 -7.18
CA VAL A 439 1.57 -20.04 -6.21
C VAL A 439 0.82 -19.20 -5.17
N GLY A 440 1.02 -17.88 -5.17
CA GLY A 440 0.32 -16.98 -4.27
C GLY A 440 0.64 -17.16 -2.78
N GLU A 441 -0.17 -16.51 -1.95
CA GLU A 441 0.07 -16.32 -0.52
C GLU A 441 -0.01 -17.62 0.30
N ASN A 442 -0.75 -18.62 -0.19
CA ASN A 442 -0.88 -19.91 0.50
C ASN A 442 0.38 -20.80 0.32
N GLY A 443 1.24 -20.48 -0.66
CA GLY A 443 2.46 -21.23 -0.98
C GLY A 443 2.21 -22.62 -1.57
N GLN A 444 0.98 -22.91 -2.01
CA GLN A 444 0.57 -24.20 -2.56
C GLN A 444 0.29 -24.07 -4.05
N ASP A 445 0.68 -25.09 -4.82
CA ASP A 445 0.39 -25.11 -6.24
C ASP A 445 -1.05 -25.57 -6.46
N ASP A 446 -1.95 -24.61 -6.68
CA ASP A 446 -3.36 -24.86 -6.98
C ASP A 446 -3.62 -25.00 -8.49
N GLN A 447 -2.59 -25.44 -9.22
CA GLN A 447 -2.63 -25.76 -10.65
C GLN A 447 -3.01 -24.56 -11.54
N GLY A 448 -2.61 -23.35 -11.18
CA GLY A 448 -2.91 -22.13 -11.91
C GLY A 448 -4.40 -21.76 -11.84
N ASP A 449 -5.02 -21.89 -10.67
CA ASP A 449 -6.36 -21.36 -10.40
C ASP A 449 -6.28 -19.84 -10.19
N VAL A 450 -6.11 -19.13 -11.30
CA VAL A 450 -5.92 -17.67 -11.35
C VAL A 450 -7.22 -16.91 -11.64
N VAL A 451 -8.31 -17.62 -11.97
CA VAL A 451 -9.56 -17.00 -12.41
C VAL A 451 -10.43 -16.74 -11.19
N LYS A 452 -10.62 -15.48 -10.84
CA LYS A 452 -11.59 -15.11 -9.81
C LYS A 452 -13.02 -15.32 -10.33
N PRO A 453 -13.85 -16.18 -9.70
CA PRO A 453 -15.22 -16.37 -10.15
C PRO A 453 -16.05 -15.08 -10.02
N LEU A 454 -16.93 -14.83 -11.00
CA LEU A 454 -17.87 -13.72 -10.97
C LEU A 454 -18.67 -13.71 -9.65
N ASN A 455 -18.71 -12.55 -8.99
CA ASN A 455 -19.36 -12.33 -7.68
C ASN A 455 -18.74 -13.10 -6.49
N SER A 456 -17.53 -13.64 -6.63
CA SER A 456 -16.79 -14.20 -5.49
C SER A 456 -16.04 -13.09 -4.73
N THR A 457 -16.15 -13.10 -3.40
CA THR A 457 -15.25 -12.34 -2.52
C THR A 457 -13.98 -13.11 -2.19
N VAL A 458 -13.91 -14.38 -2.60
CA VAL A 458 -12.72 -15.23 -2.43
C VAL A 458 -11.74 -14.88 -3.53
N GLU A 459 -10.54 -14.49 -3.14
CA GLU A 459 -9.41 -14.30 -4.05
C GLU A 459 -8.96 -15.66 -4.62
N PRO A 460 -8.50 -15.71 -5.88
CA PRO A 460 -7.91 -16.92 -6.44
C PRO A 460 -6.72 -17.37 -5.59
N ALA A 461 -6.50 -18.69 -5.54
CA ALA A 461 -5.44 -19.28 -4.74
C ALA A 461 -4.06 -18.94 -5.35
N ASP A 462 -3.96 -19.08 -6.67
CA ASP A 462 -2.80 -18.68 -7.46
C ASP A 462 -2.96 -17.26 -8.02
N LEU A 463 -1.84 -16.63 -8.36
CA LEU A 463 -1.81 -15.29 -8.94
C LEU A 463 -1.15 -15.34 -10.31
N GLY A 464 -1.83 -14.92 -11.36
CA GLY A 464 -1.26 -15.03 -12.68
C GLY A 464 -2.10 -14.45 -13.79
N VAL A 465 -1.70 -14.79 -15.02
CA VAL A 465 -2.30 -14.35 -16.26
C VAL A 465 -2.64 -15.59 -17.09
N LYS A 466 -3.87 -15.66 -17.61
CA LYS A 466 -4.25 -16.62 -18.64
C LYS A 466 -4.19 -15.97 -20.02
N ILE A 467 -3.54 -16.64 -20.96
CA ILE A 467 -3.46 -16.21 -22.36
C ILE A 467 -4.17 -17.23 -23.23
N TRP A 468 -5.12 -16.76 -24.03
CA TRP A 468 -5.90 -17.59 -24.93
C TRP A 468 -5.15 -17.89 -26.23
N ASN A 469 -5.41 -19.07 -26.79
CA ASN A 469 -5.02 -19.41 -28.15
C ASN A 469 -5.58 -18.37 -29.13
N SER A 470 -4.84 -18.12 -30.21
CA SER A 470 -5.19 -17.15 -31.27
C SER A 470 -6.63 -17.26 -31.74
N ASP A 471 -7.11 -18.49 -31.95
CA ASP A 471 -8.45 -18.78 -32.44
C ASP A 471 -9.54 -18.54 -31.39
N ARG A 472 -9.21 -18.37 -30.12
CA ARG A 472 -10.15 -18.14 -29.02
C ARG A 472 -10.22 -16.67 -28.57
N ARG A 473 -9.31 -15.81 -29.05
CA ARG A 473 -9.29 -14.37 -28.69
C ARG A 473 -10.47 -13.62 -29.31
N GLY A 474 -11.00 -12.66 -28.57
CA GLY A 474 -12.09 -11.78 -29.03
C GLY A 474 -13.40 -12.52 -29.37
N ARG A 475 -13.55 -13.80 -28.99
CA ARG A 475 -14.75 -14.58 -29.28
C ARG A 475 -15.74 -14.43 -28.15
N ALA A 476 -16.80 -13.66 -28.38
CA ALA A 476 -18.02 -13.81 -27.58
C ALA A 476 -18.40 -15.30 -27.46
N ASN A 477 -18.88 -15.71 -26.28
CA ASN A 477 -19.90 -16.76 -26.23
C ASN A 477 -21.00 -16.31 -27.19
N LYS A 478 -20.93 -16.82 -28.43
CA LYS A 478 -21.91 -16.65 -29.49
C LYS A 478 -23.03 -17.68 -29.35
N ASP A 479 -23.34 -18.06 -28.11
CA ASP A 479 -24.42 -18.98 -27.76
C ASP A 479 -25.34 -18.32 -26.72
#